data_AF-A0A1D2WPX3-F1
#
_entry.id   AF-A0A1D2WPX3-F1
#
_cell.length_a   1.000
_cell.length_b   1.000
_cell.length_c   1.000
_cell.angle_alpha   90.00
_cell.angle_beta   90.00
_cell.angle_gamma   90.00
#
_symmetry.space_group_name_H-M   'P 1'
#
loop_
_entity.id
_entity.type
_entity.pdbx_description
1 polymer ?
#
loop_
_entity_poly.entity_id
_entity_poly.type
_entity_poly.pdbx_seq_one_letter_code
_entity_poly.pdbx_strand_id
1 'polypeptide(L)'
;MGNEKDELLKLTSYVQISKYREKTLKSIGDDVKIPTNIAKDSGIRTNHISKVLSELKSKEIVECINEEARKGRLYRLTDTGKDVLETIKVKEEKENKD
;
A
#
# COMPACT_ATOMS: atom_id res chain seq x y z
N MET A 1 15.10 10.63 -17.20
CA MET A 1 15.50 9.55 -16.26
C MET A 1 15.60 9.99 -14.80
N GLY A 2 15.80 11.29 -14.46
CA GLY A 2 15.73 11.74 -13.04
C GLY A 2 14.32 11.77 -12.43
N ASN A 3 13.28 11.96 -13.25
CA ASN A 3 11.91 12.20 -12.78
C ASN A 3 11.24 10.97 -12.12
N GLU A 4 11.50 9.76 -12.63
CA GLU A 4 10.83 8.53 -12.17
C GLU A 4 11.33 8.08 -10.79
N LYS A 5 12.64 8.17 -10.55
CA LYS A 5 13.23 7.86 -9.25
C LYS A 5 12.78 8.85 -8.18
N ASP A 6 12.72 10.13 -8.51
CA ASP A 6 12.23 11.16 -7.59
C ASP A 6 10.75 10.94 -7.25
N GLU A 7 9.94 10.53 -8.22
CA GLU A 7 8.52 10.23 -7.97
C GLU A 7 8.34 9.00 -7.08
N LEU A 8 9.10 7.92 -7.33
CA LEU A 8 9.10 6.75 -6.45
C LEU A 8 9.48 7.12 -5.00
N LEU A 9 10.47 8.00 -4.81
CA LEU A 9 10.87 8.49 -3.49
C LEU A 9 9.75 9.32 -2.83
N LYS A 10 9.05 10.17 -3.59
CA LYS A 10 7.90 10.93 -3.07
C LYS A 10 6.75 10.01 -2.66
N LEU A 11 6.42 9.00 -3.46
CA LEU A 11 5.38 8.02 -3.14
C LEU A 11 5.76 7.17 -1.93
N THR A 12 7.03 6.78 -1.83
CA THR A 12 7.58 6.09 -0.66
C THR A 12 7.44 6.95 0.60
N SER A 13 7.86 8.22 0.55
CA SER A 13 7.72 9.18 1.65
C SER A 13 6.25 9.39 2.02
N TYR A 14 5.37 9.54 1.02
CA TYR A 14 3.93 9.59 1.20
C TYR A 14 3.46 8.38 2.01
N VAL A 15 3.76 7.15 1.61
CA VAL A 15 3.36 5.96 2.37
C VAL A 15 3.90 5.99 3.82
N GLN A 16 5.21 6.17 4.01
CA GLN A 16 5.88 6.06 5.32
C GLN A 16 5.44 7.13 6.35
N ILE A 17 5.00 8.32 5.92
CA ILE A 17 4.50 9.36 6.83
C ILE A 17 3.23 8.92 7.59
N SER A 18 2.50 7.91 7.09
CA SER A 18 1.32 7.36 7.75
C SER A 18 1.49 5.89 8.07
N LYS A 19 1.50 5.56 9.37
CA LYS A 19 1.47 4.16 9.84
C LYS A 19 0.32 3.35 9.26
N TYR A 20 -0.81 4.00 8.94
CA TYR A 20 -1.97 3.31 8.37
C TYR A 20 -1.73 2.94 6.91
N ARG A 21 -1.15 3.85 6.12
CA ARG A 21 -0.80 3.57 4.71
C ARG A 21 0.25 2.47 4.63
N GLU A 22 1.31 2.60 5.42
CA GLU A 22 2.40 1.63 5.43
C GLU A 22 1.92 0.23 5.85
N LYS A 23 1.17 0.13 6.94
CA LYS A 23 0.58 -1.15 7.37
C LYS A 23 -0.41 -1.72 6.35
N THR A 24 -1.20 -0.88 5.68
CA THR A 24 -2.13 -1.32 4.63
C THR A 24 -1.37 -1.87 3.42
N LEU A 25 -0.33 -1.16 2.97
CA LEU A 25 0.54 -1.59 1.87
C LEU A 25 1.21 -2.93 2.18
N LYS A 26 1.87 -3.03 3.35
CA LYS A 26 2.54 -4.26 3.83
C LYS A 26 1.56 -5.42 4.01
N SER A 27 0.34 -5.13 4.47
CA SER A 27 -0.72 -6.12 4.64
C SER A 27 -1.19 -6.70 3.30
N ILE A 28 -1.28 -5.90 2.23
CA ILE A 28 -1.59 -6.42 0.90
C ILE A 28 -0.44 -7.27 0.38
N GLY A 29 0.80 -6.77 0.44
CA GLY A 29 1.97 -7.49 -0.05
C GLY A 29 1.85 -7.83 -1.54
N ASP A 30 2.19 -9.08 -1.89
CA ASP A 30 2.10 -9.60 -3.27
C ASP A 30 0.77 -10.31 -3.57
N ASP A 31 -0.19 -10.27 -2.64
CA ASP A 31 -1.47 -10.97 -2.73
C ASP A 31 -2.62 -10.07 -3.24
N VAL A 32 -3.73 -10.73 -3.61
CA VAL A 32 -5.03 -10.08 -3.78
C VAL A 32 -5.84 -10.27 -2.48
N LYS A 33 -6.29 -9.18 -1.86
CA LYS A 33 -7.02 -9.22 -0.57
C LYS A 33 -8.31 -8.42 -0.57
N ILE A 34 -9.27 -8.88 0.24
CA ILE A 34 -10.48 -8.12 0.56
C ILE A 34 -10.23 -7.16 1.75
N PRO A 35 -10.94 -6.02 1.85
CA PRO A 35 -10.74 -5.02 2.90
C PRO A 35 -10.77 -5.57 4.33
N THR A 36 -11.61 -6.57 4.62
CA THR A 36 -11.71 -7.18 5.95
C THR A 36 -10.47 -8.01 6.31
N ASN A 37 -9.83 -8.65 5.33
CA ASN A 37 -8.57 -9.37 5.56
C ASN A 37 -7.44 -8.37 5.77
N ILE A 38 -7.40 -7.31 4.95
CA ILE A 38 -6.41 -6.24 5.10
C ILE A 38 -6.51 -5.61 6.50
N ALA A 39 -7.73 -5.33 6.97
CA ALA A 39 -8.02 -4.81 8.30
C ALA A 39 -7.49 -5.73 9.41
N LYS A 40 -7.78 -7.03 9.31
CA LYS A 40 -7.31 -8.04 10.26
C LYS A 40 -5.78 -8.10 10.31
N ASP A 41 -5.14 -8.24 9.15
CA ASP A 41 -3.69 -8.42 9.03
C ASP A 41 -2.90 -7.16 9.45
N SER A 42 -3.46 -5.97 9.21
CA SER A 42 -2.84 -4.69 9.60
C SER A 42 -3.17 -4.26 11.05
N GLY A 43 -4.16 -4.89 11.68
CA GLY A 43 -4.72 -4.45 12.96
C GLY A 43 -5.45 -3.10 12.91
N ILE A 44 -5.92 -2.68 11.72
CA ILE A 44 -6.62 -1.42 11.49
C ILE A 44 -8.13 -1.70 11.37
N ARG A 45 -8.98 -0.86 11.98
CA ARG A 45 -10.43 -1.03 11.83
C ARG A 45 -10.87 -0.85 10.37
N THR A 46 -11.84 -1.65 9.93
CA THR A 46 -12.32 -1.70 8.54
C THR A 46 -12.76 -0.33 7.98
N ASN A 47 -13.37 0.52 8.81
CA ASN A 47 -13.76 1.88 8.39
C ASN A 47 -12.55 2.77 8.02
N HIS A 48 -11.41 2.61 8.71
CA HIS A 48 -10.18 3.28 8.36
C HIS A 48 -9.53 2.65 7.12
N ILE A 49 -9.58 1.31 6.97
CA ILE A 49 -9.05 0.64 5.77
C ILE A 49 -9.69 1.17 4.49
N SER A 50 -11.02 1.34 4.44
CA SER A 50 -11.68 1.88 3.24
C SER A 50 -11.17 3.28 2.86
N LYS A 51 -10.91 4.14 3.87
CA LYS A 51 -10.32 5.47 3.65
C LYS A 51 -8.90 5.36 3.11
N VAL A 52 -8.07 4.53 3.73
CA VAL A 52 -6.66 4.35 3.34
C VAL A 52 -6.53 3.74 1.94
N LEU A 53 -7.37 2.76 1.59
CA LEU A 53 -7.40 2.18 0.25
C LEU A 53 -7.78 3.23 -0.80
N SER A 54 -8.71 4.13 -0.49
CA SER A 54 -9.08 5.23 -1.39
C SER A 54 -7.92 6.22 -1.58
N GLU A 55 -7.21 6.56 -0.50
CA GLU A 55 -6.02 7.42 -0.54
C GLU A 55 -4.89 6.79 -1.38
N LEU A 56 -4.55 5.53 -1.12
CA LEU A 56 -3.52 4.80 -1.88
C LEU A 56 -3.91 4.63 -3.36
N LYS A 57 -5.19 4.36 -3.64
CA LYS A 57 -5.70 4.25 -5.00
C LYS A 57 -5.61 5.57 -5.77
N SER A 58 -5.86 6.70 -5.11
CA SER A 58 -5.70 8.03 -5.71
C SER A 58 -4.25 8.38 -6.10
N LYS A 59 -3.28 7.60 -5.61
CA LYS A 59 -1.86 7.68 -5.95
C LYS A 59 -1.40 6.52 -6.83
N GLU A 60 -2.33 5.72 -7.36
CA GLU A 60 -2.05 4.56 -8.21
C GLU A 60 -1.13 3.53 -7.53
N ILE A 61 -1.12 3.46 -6.20
CA ILE A 61 -0.33 2.51 -5.41
C ILE A 61 -1.10 1.18 -5.25
N VAL A 62 -2.42 1.26 -5.18
CA VAL A 62 -3.31 0.09 -5.11
C VAL A 62 -4.43 0.24 -6.13
N GLU A 63 -5.01 -0.89 -6.55
CA GLU A 63 -6.19 -0.91 -7.39
C GLU A 63 -7.23 -1.87 -6.83
N CYS A 64 -8.51 -1.60 -7.14
CA CYS A 64 -9.60 -2.55 -6.90
C CYS A 64 -9.98 -3.17 -8.24
N ILE A 65 -9.74 -4.47 -8.39
CA ILE A 65 -9.86 -5.17 -9.68
C ILE A 65 -11.31 -5.52 -10.05
N ASN A 66 -12.27 -5.24 -9.16
CA ASN A 66 -13.72 -5.45 -9.35
C ASN A 66 -14.52 -4.28 -8.75
N GLU A 67 -14.34 -3.08 -9.30
CA GLU A 67 -14.96 -1.82 -8.82
C GLU A 67 -16.49 -1.88 -8.70
N GLU A 68 -17.13 -2.65 -9.58
CA GLU A 68 -18.57 -2.87 -9.64
C GLU A 68 -19.10 -3.65 -8.44
N ALA A 69 -18.24 -4.38 -7.74
CA ALA A 69 -18.63 -5.17 -6.59
C ALA A 69 -19.04 -4.27 -5.41
N ARG A 70 -20.26 -4.48 -4.90
CA ARG A 70 -20.75 -3.84 -3.66
C ARG A 70 -20.18 -4.49 -2.39
N LYS A 71 -19.95 -5.80 -2.42
CA LYS A 71 -19.33 -6.60 -1.35
C LYS A 71 -18.25 -7.49 -1.96
N GLY A 72 -17.19 -7.77 -1.21
CA GLY A 72 -16.10 -8.63 -1.69
C GLY A 72 -15.18 -7.94 -2.71
N ARG A 73 -14.98 -6.63 -2.59
CA ARG A 73 -13.97 -5.91 -3.40
C ARG A 73 -12.58 -6.51 -3.17
N LEU A 74 -11.83 -6.66 -4.24
CA LEU A 74 -10.53 -7.30 -4.31
C LEU A 74 -9.48 -6.23 -4.60
N TYR A 75 -8.52 -6.06 -3.70
CA TYR A 75 -7.44 -5.09 -3.83
C TYR A 75 -6.10 -5.79 -4.00
N ARG A 76 -5.23 -5.20 -4.81
CA ARG A 76 -3.82 -5.58 -4.95
C ARG A 76 -2.95 -4.34 -5.11
N LEU A 77 -1.64 -4.52 -4.97
CA LEU A 77 -0.67 -3.49 -5.34
C LEU A 77 -0.57 -3.40 -6.87
N THR A 78 -0.47 -2.17 -7.38
CA THR A 78 0.00 -1.93 -8.75
C THR A 78 1.50 -2.17 -8.82
N ASP A 79 2.10 -2.09 -10.01
CA ASP A 79 3.56 -2.21 -10.13
C ASP A 79 4.27 -1.07 -9.37
N THR A 80 3.76 0.17 -9.46
CA THR A 80 4.20 1.29 -8.62
C THR A 80 4.10 0.97 -7.13
N GLY A 81 3.02 0.32 -6.69
CA GLY A 81 2.85 -0.06 -5.29
C GLY A 81 3.85 -1.11 -4.81
N LYS A 82 4.22 -2.06 -5.68
CA LYS A 82 5.26 -3.06 -5.38
C LYS A 82 6.63 -2.42 -5.27
N ASP A 83 6.97 -1.49 -6.17
CA ASP A 83 8.24 -0.75 -6.10
C ASP A 83 8.36 0.08 -4.83
N VAL A 84 7.26 0.71 -4.40
CA VAL A 84 7.20 1.42 -3.12
C VAL A 84 7.40 0.46 -1.95
N LEU A 85 6.72 -0.70 -1.94
CA LEU A 85 6.86 -1.71 -0.89
C LEU A 85 8.30 -2.22 -0.80
N GLU A 86 8.93 -2.51 -1.93
CA GLU A 86 10.32 -2.99 -1.99
C GLU A 86 11.30 -1.93 -1.50
N THR A 87 11.12 -0.67 -1.90
CA THR A 87 11.93 0.45 -1.42
C THR A 87 11.88 0.58 0.10
N ILE A 88 10.69 0.37 0.71
CA ILE A 88 10.52 0.38 2.16
C ILE A 88 11.29 -0.78 2.81
N LYS A 89 11.13 -2.02 2.31
CA LYS A 89 11.84 -3.20 2.83
C LYS A 89 13.36 -3.02 2.80
N VAL A 90 13.91 -2.56 1.67
CA VAL A 90 15.37 -2.33 1.52
C VAL A 90 15.90 -1.28 2.49
N LYS A 91 15.11 -0.24 2.82
CA LYS A 91 15.50 0.75 3.83
C LYS A 91 15.53 0.14 5.24
N GLU A 92 14.52 -0.63 5.60
CA GLU A 92 14.44 -1.30 6.91
C GLU A 92 15.58 -2.30 7.11
N GLU A 93 15.99 -3.03 6.07
CA GLU A 93 17.15 -3.93 6.14
C GLU A 93 18.49 -3.21 6.34
N LYS A 94 18.60 -1.95 5.90
CA LYS A 94 19.81 -1.13 6.11
C LYS A 94 19.83 -0.56 7.52
N GLU A 95 18.70 -0.07 8.00
CA GLU A 95 18.57 0.49 9.36
C GLU A 95 18.73 -0.57 10.47
N ASN A 96 18.44 -1.84 10.19
CA ASN A 96 18.60 -2.94 11.14
C ASN A 96 20.01 -3.59 11.14
N LYS A 97 20.93 -3.11 10.30
CA LYS A 97 22.32 -3.61 10.22
C LYS A 97 23.36 -2.68 10.87
N ASP A 98 22.93 -1.50 11.32
CA ASP A 98 23.70 -0.53 12.09
C ASP A 98 23.30 -0.58 13.58
#